data_AF-A0A061I2B6-F1
#
_entry.id   AF-A0A061I2B6-F1
#
_cell.length_a   1.000
_cell.length_b   1.000
_cell.length_c   1.000
_cell.angle_alpha   90.00
_cell.angle_beta   90.00
_cell.angle_gamma   90.00
#
_symmetry.space_group_name_H-M   'P 1'
#
loop_
_entity.id
_entity.type
_entity.pdbx_description
1 polymer ?
#
loop_
_entity_poly.entity_id
_entity_poly.type
_entity_poly.pdbx_seq_one_letter_code
_entity_poly.pdbx_strand_id
1 'polypeptide(L)'
;FSGDVVLTARNQARGRAAVQQLQAEGLSPRFHQLDIDDLQSIRALRDFLLKEYGGLDVLINNAGIGTWPKNKPPSRKRDFFKSAQPVDDPTPFDIQAEMTLKTNFFATRNVCNELLPIMKPHGRVVNVSSLQGSKALENCSEDLQERFRCNTLTEGDLVDLMKKFVEDTKNEVHEREGWPDSAYGVSKLGVTVLSRILAQQLGEKRKADRILLNACCPGWVKTDMARDQGSRTVEEGAETPVYLALLPPDATEPQGQLVCDKVVQTW
;
A
#
# COMPACT_ATOMS: atom_id res chain seq x y z
N PHE A 1 1.46 15.94 -17.03
CA PHE A 1 0.08 15.44 -16.86
C PHE A 1 -0.84 16.63 -17.08
N SER A 2 -1.87 16.51 -17.94
CA SER A 2 -2.74 17.63 -18.32
C SER A 2 -4.10 17.63 -17.65
N GLY A 3 -4.39 16.64 -16.79
CA GLY A 3 -5.62 16.59 -15.99
C GLY A 3 -5.44 17.17 -14.59
N ASP A 4 -6.53 17.17 -13.83
CA ASP A 4 -6.53 17.59 -12.43
C ASP A 4 -5.84 16.56 -11.53
N VAL A 5 -5.08 17.05 -10.54
CA VAL A 5 -4.51 16.23 -9.46
C VAL A 5 -5.17 16.62 -8.15
N VAL A 6 -5.80 15.67 -7.47
CA VAL A 6 -6.42 15.88 -6.16
C VAL A 6 -5.47 15.37 -5.07
N LEU A 7 -4.84 16.29 -4.36
CA LEU A 7 -4.12 15.98 -3.13
C LEU A 7 -5.14 15.67 -2.03
N THR A 8 -4.98 14.53 -1.37
CA THR A 8 -5.82 14.16 -0.24
C THR A 8 -5.02 14.01 1.05
N ALA A 9 -5.67 14.31 2.18
CA ALA A 9 -5.07 14.15 3.49
C ALA A 9 -6.15 13.94 4.56
N ARG A 10 -5.83 13.14 5.59
CA ARG A 10 -6.75 12.92 6.73
C ARG A 10 -6.96 14.19 7.55
N ASN A 11 -5.89 14.97 7.72
CA ASN A 11 -5.93 16.24 8.43
C ASN A 11 -6.05 17.40 7.43
N GLN A 12 -7.17 18.12 7.48
CA GLN A 12 -7.46 19.19 6.52
C GLN A 12 -6.45 20.34 6.57
N ALA A 13 -6.01 20.74 7.77
CA ALA A 13 -5.07 21.84 7.91
C ALA A 13 -3.71 21.51 7.27
N ARG A 14 -3.16 20.32 7.53
CA ARG A 14 -1.92 19.84 6.90
C ARG A 14 -2.07 19.68 5.40
N GLY A 15 -3.20 19.13 4.93
CA GLY A 15 -3.47 18.98 3.50
C GLY A 15 -3.53 20.31 2.75
N ARG A 16 -4.22 21.32 3.32
CA ARG A 16 -4.28 22.67 2.74
C ARG A 16 -2.92 23.37 2.75
N ALA A 17 -2.13 23.20 3.82
CA ALA A 17 -0.76 23.72 3.87
C ALA A 17 0.13 23.09 2.79
N ALA A 18 0.03 21.78 2.57
CA ALA A 18 0.76 21.10 1.49
C ALA A 18 0.34 21.60 0.09
N VAL A 19 -0.94 21.87 -0.14
CA VAL A 19 -1.39 22.50 -1.39
C VAL A 19 -0.79 23.90 -1.57
N GLN A 20 -0.77 24.72 -0.51
CA GLN A 20 -0.14 26.05 -0.57
C GLN A 20 1.36 25.99 -0.88
N GLN A 21 2.07 25.01 -0.32
CA GLN A 21 3.47 24.78 -0.62
C GLN A 21 3.67 24.46 -2.12
N LEU A 22 2.89 23.54 -2.66
CA LEU A 22 2.95 23.18 -4.09
C LEU A 22 2.55 24.36 -4.99
N GLN A 23 1.62 25.21 -4.55
CA GLN A 23 1.27 26.45 -5.25
C GLN A 23 2.42 27.46 -5.29
N ALA A 24 3.21 27.56 -4.21
CA ALA A 24 4.41 28.40 -4.19
C ALA A 24 5.49 27.89 -5.17
N GLU A 25 5.46 26.60 -5.52
CA GLU A 25 6.31 25.98 -6.55
C GLU A 25 5.73 26.10 -7.97
N GLY A 26 4.60 26.80 -8.14
CA GLY A 26 3.94 27.01 -9.44
C GLY A 26 3.03 25.86 -9.88
N LEU A 27 2.73 24.91 -8.99
CA LEU A 27 1.78 23.82 -9.24
C LEU A 27 0.36 24.21 -8.78
N SER A 28 -0.65 23.41 -9.13
CA SER A 28 -2.05 23.72 -8.79
C SER A 28 -2.88 22.47 -8.48
N PRO A 29 -2.50 21.66 -7.46
CA PRO A 29 -3.33 20.54 -7.04
C PRO A 29 -4.64 21.03 -6.41
N ARG A 30 -5.74 20.31 -6.68
CA ARG A 30 -6.97 20.43 -5.88
C ARG A 30 -6.79 19.73 -4.54
N PHE A 31 -7.67 20.04 -3.58
CA PHE A 31 -7.69 19.38 -2.28
C PHE A 31 -9.05 18.74 -2.01
N HIS A 32 -9.03 17.51 -1.48
CA HIS A 32 -10.18 16.89 -0.83
C HIS A 32 -9.73 16.13 0.43
N GLN A 33 -10.50 16.17 1.50
CA GLN A 33 -10.15 15.41 2.72
C GLN A 33 -10.31 13.90 2.45
N LEU A 34 -9.40 13.09 2.97
CA LEU A 34 -9.50 11.63 2.97
C LEU A 34 -8.78 11.04 4.18
N ASP A 35 -9.52 10.41 5.08
CA ASP A 35 -8.97 9.46 6.04
C ASP A 35 -9.40 8.06 5.61
N ILE A 36 -8.44 7.21 5.25
CA ILE A 36 -8.73 5.87 4.73
C ILE A 36 -9.26 4.93 5.84
N ASP A 37 -9.01 5.25 7.11
CA ASP A 37 -9.56 4.51 8.24
C ASP A 37 -11.04 4.86 8.54
N ASP A 38 -11.58 5.87 7.85
CA ASP A 38 -13.00 6.28 7.94
C ASP A 38 -13.74 6.02 6.62
N LEU A 39 -14.65 5.04 6.65
CA LEU A 39 -15.44 4.68 5.47
C LEU A 39 -16.35 5.81 4.98
N GLN A 40 -16.82 6.71 5.85
CA GLN A 40 -17.62 7.87 5.43
C GLN A 40 -16.74 8.88 4.67
N SER A 41 -15.50 9.11 5.13
CA SER A 41 -14.53 9.93 4.42
C SER A 41 -14.21 9.38 3.02
N ILE A 42 -14.02 8.06 2.89
CA ILE A 42 -13.82 7.40 1.58
C ILE A 42 -15.04 7.62 0.67
N ARG A 43 -16.26 7.42 1.18
CA ARG A 43 -17.49 7.59 0.39
C ARG A 43 -17.72 9.05 -0.01
N ALA A 44 -17.41 10.00 0.86
CA ALA A 44 -17.47 11.42 0.53
C ALA A 44 -16.54 11.76 -0.64
N LEU A 45 -15.30 11.21 -0.65
CA LEU A 45 -14.40 11.36 -1.79
C LEU A 45 -14.96 10.71 -3.07
N ARG A 46 -15.49 9.48 -2.96
CA ARG A 46 -16.13 8.79 -4.10
C ARG A 46 -17.23 9.65 -4.73
N ASP A 47 -18.12 10.20 -3.90
CA ASP A 47 -19.26 10.99 -4.37
C ASP A 47 -18.80 12.33 -4.97
N PHE A 48 -17.78 12.96 -4.40
CA PHE A 48 -17.12 14.12 -5.01
C PHE A 48 -16.55 13.80 -6.40
N LEU A 49 -15.80 12.70 -6.54
CA LEU A 49 -15.20 12.31 -7.82
C LEU A 49 -16.25 11.99 -8.88
N LEU A 50 -17.33 11.30 -8.50
CA LEU A 50 -18.46 11.03 -9.39
C LEU A 50 -19.15 12.32 -9.83
N LYS A 51 -19.40 13.24 -8.89
CA LYS A 51 -20.09 14.51 -9.18
C LYS A 51 -19.27 15.43 -10.08
N GLU A 52 -17.98 15.57 -9.81
CA GLU A 52 -17.12 16.55 -10.48
C GLU A 52 -16.52 16.01 -11.79
N TYR A 53 -16.19 14.72 -11.82
CA TYR A 53 -15.41 14.12 -12.91
C TYR A 53 -16.10 12.93 -13.60
N GLY A 54 -17.25 12.46 -13.07
CA GLY A 54 -17.93 11.26 -13.58
C GLY A 54 -17.16 9.96 -13.34
N GLY A 55 -16.13 9.96 -12.48
CA GLY A 55 -15.26 8.80 -12.22
C GLY A 55 -13.82 9.20 -11.90
N LEU A 56 -12.90 8.23 -11.98
CA LEU A 56 -11.49 8.41 -11.64
C LEU A 56 -10.56 7.78 -12.69
N ASP A 57 -9.53 8.49 -13.12
CA ASP A 57 -8.56 8.00 -14.11
C ASP A 57 -7.33 7.36 -13.46
N VAL A 58 -6.82 7.94 -12.36
CA VAL A 58 -5.63 7.45 -11.67
C VAL A 58 -5.88 7.40 -10.16
N LEU A 59 -5.60 6.25 -9.54
CA LEU A 59 -5.63 6.07 -8.09
C LEU A 59 -4.26 5.65 -7.58
N ILE A 60 -3.71 6.39 -6.61
CA ILE A 60 -2.48 6.00 -5.91
C ILE A 60 -2.79 5.82 -4.43
N ASN A 61 -2.92 4.55 -4.00
CA ASN A 61 -3.04 4.18 -2.59
C ASN A 61 -1.64 4.23 -1.94
N ASN A 62 -1.21 5.44 -1.56
CA ASN A 62 0.09 5.69 -0.91
C ASN A 62 0.04 5.67 0.62
N ALA A 63 -1.11 6.03 1.21
CA ALA A 63 -1.24 6.16 2.65
C ALA A 63 -0.87 4.86 3.39
N GLY A 64 -0.09 5.00 4.46
CA GLY A 64 0.31 3.89 5.30
C GLY A 64 1.09 4.36 6.52
N ILE A 65 1.19 3.46 7.50
CA ILE A 65 1.96 3.66 8.73
C ILE A 65 2.97 2.53 8.89
N GLY A 66 4.04 2.81 9.63
CA GLY A 66 5.02 1.82 10.04
C GLY A 66 5.30 1.97 11.53
N THR A 67 5.20 0.87 12.27
CA THR A 67 5.67 0.75 13.65
C THR A 67 6.93 -0.11 13.65
N TRP A 68 7.93 0.27 14.44
CA TRP A 68 9.22 -0.41 14.48
C TRP A 68 9.45 -0.93 15.90
N PRO A 69 9.48 -2.26 16.13
CA PRO A 69 9.70 -2.82 17.46
C PRO A 69 11.14 -2.61 17.94
N LYS A 70 11.33 -2.70 19.27
CA LYS A 70 12.62 -2.62 19.96
C LYS A 70 13.58 -3.74 19.52
N ASN A 71 14.88 -3.43 19.59
CA ASN A 71 16.03 -4.35 19.74
C ASN A 71 15.69 -5.85 19.66
N LYS A 72 15.73 -6.44 18.47
CA LYS A 72 16.06 -7.87 18.38
C LYS A 72 17.54 -8.04 18.72
N PRO A 73 17.95 -8.97 19.60
CA PRO A 73 19.33 -9.42 19.60
C PRO A 73 19.67 -9.88 18.18
N PRO A 74 20.89 -9.62 17.66
CA PRO A 74 21.23 -9.92 16.28
C PRO A 74 20.94 -11.39 15.99
N SER A 75 19.87 -11.66 15.25
CA SER A 75 19.66 -12.98 14.67
C SER A 75 20.80 -13.18 13.67
N ARG A 76 21.36 -14.39 13.62
CA ARG A 76 22.60 -14.71 12.90
C ARG A 76 22.54 -14.53 11.37
N LYS A 77 21.48 -13.91 10.82
CA LYS A 77 21.34 -13.65 9.38
C LYS A 77 20.79 -12.24 9.12
N ARG A 78 21.71 -11.31 8.80
CA ARG A 78 21.54 -10.13 7.93
C ARG A 78 20.18 -9.40 8.04
N ASP A 79 19.91 -8.79 9.19
CA ASP A 79 18.92 -7.71 9.27
C ASP A 79 19.44 -6.49 8.48
N PHE A 80 18.66 -6.03 7.49
CA PHE A 80 18.95 -4.80 6.72
C PHE A 80 18.90 -3.53 7.59
N PHE A 81 18.33 -3.62 8.80
CA PHE A 81 18.14 -2.52 9.76
C PHE A 81 19.28 -2.38 10.79
N LYS A 82 20.50 -2.87 10.49
CA LYS A 82 21.64 -2.79 11.41
C LYS A 82 22.06 -1.36 11.80
N SER A 83 21.61 -0.33 11.08
CA SER A 83 21.98 1.07 11.34
C SER A 83 20.88 1.90 11.99
N ALA A 84 19.77 1.29 12.40
CA ALA A 84 18.70 2.05 13.01
C ALA A 84 19.04 2.39 14.48
N GLN A 85 19.27 3.67 14.75
CA GLN A 85 19.26 4.20 16.12
C GLN A 85 17.96 3.72 16.80
N PRO A 86 18.04 3.00 17.93
CA PRO A 86 16.86 2.46 18.58
C PRO A 86 16.01 3.63 19.08
N VAL A 87 14.76 3.71 18.59
CA VAL A 87 13.76 4.60 19.15
C VAL A 87 12.78 3.72 19.90
N ASP A 88 12.67 3.95 21.20
CA ASP A 88 11.77 3.23 22.10
C ASP A 88 10.30 3.51 21.74
N ASP A 89 9.71 2.70 20.86
CA ASP A 89 8.26 2.55 20.79
C ASP A 89 7.85 1.46 21.81
N PRO A 90 7.18 1.80 22.92
CA PRO A 90 6.76 0.83 23.93
C PRO A 90 5.53 0.01 23.51
N THR A 91 4.99 0.24 22.31
CA THR A 91 3.75 -0.40 21.85
C THR A 91 3.92 -1.92 21.74
N PRO A 92 3.06 -2.73 22.40
CA PRO A 92 3.03 -4.19 22.25
C PRO A 92 2.84 -4.67 20.80
N PHE A 93 3.37 -5.84 20.45
CA PHE A 93 3.39 -6.31 19.05
C PHE A 93 2.00 -6.56 18.47
N ASP A 94 1.07 -7.08 19.28
CA ASP A 94 -0.33 -7.26 18.91
C ASP A 94 -1.03 -5.92 18.59
N ILE A 95 -0.75 -4.88 19.39
CA ILE A 95 -1.26 -3.53 19.14
C ILE A 95 -0.64 -2.94 17.87
N GLN A 96 0.66 -3.16 17.64
CA GLN A 96 1.33 -2.80 16.39
C GLN A 96 0.69 -3.51 15.17
N ALA A 97 0.43 -4.81 15.27
CA ALA A 97 -0.21 -5.61 14.23
C ALA A 97 -1.63 -5.09 13.92
N GLU A 98 -2.45 -4.89 14.95
CA GLU A 98 -3.81 -4.39 14.80
C GLU A 98 -3.84 -3.01 14.12
N MET A 99 -3.08 -2.04 14.63
CA MET A 99 -3.05 -0.69 14.06
C MET A 99 -2.50 -0.67 12.63
N THR A 100 -1.40 -1.40 12.40
CA THR A 100 -0.73 -1.39 11.09
C THR A 100 -1.57 -2.08 10.02
N LEU A 101 -2.21 -3.22 10.32
CA LEU A 101 -3.08 -3.89 9.35
C LEU A 101 -4.38 -3.12 9.12
N LYS A 102 -4.93 -2.46 10.15
CA LYS A 102 -6.11 -1.60 10.02
C LYS A 102 -5.89 -0.56 8.91
N THR A 103 -4.81 0.22 8.99
CA THR A 103 -4.53 1.28 8.01
C THR A 103 -3.95 0.74 6.71
N ASN A 104 -2.91 -0.10 6.76
CA ASN A 104 -2.18 -0.46 5.54
C ASN A 104 -2.97 -1.42 4.66
N PHE A 105 -3.70 -2.37 5.25
CA PHE A 105 -4.42 -3.41 4.52
C PHE A 105 -5.92 -3.13 4.44
N PHE A 106 -6.63 -3.09 5.57
CA PHE A 106 -8.10 -3.02 5.58
C PHE A 106 -8.62 -1.68 5.02
N ALA A 107 -8.01 -0.57 5.40
CA ALA A 107 -8.38 0.74 4.88
C ALA A 107 -8.02 0.91 3.39
N THR A 108 -6.83 0.46 2.95
CA THR A 108 -6.49 0.40 1.51
C THR A 108 -7.51 -0.43 0.73
N ARG A 109 -7.93 -1.58 1.27
CA ARG A 109 -8.99 -2.40 0.68
C ARG A 109 -10.31 -1.65 0.59
N ASN A 110 -10.71 -0.90 1.64
CA ASN A 110 -11.93 -0.11 1.62
C ASN A 110 -11.89 0.98 0.54
N VAL A 111 -10.75 1.65 0.37
CA VAL A 111 -10.54 2.61 -0.73
C VAL A 111 -10.71 1.93 -2.08
N CYS A 112 -10.07 0.77 -2.29
CA CYS A 112 -10.24 -0.01 -3.52
C CYS A 112 -11.71 -0.39 -3.76
N ASN A 113 -12.42 -0.87 -2.74
CA ASN A 113 -13.82 -1.30 -2.87
C ASN A 113 -14.76 -0.15 -3.27
N GLU A 114 -14.51 1.06 -2.78
CA GLU A 114 -15.34 2.23 -3.06
C GLU A 114 -14.92 2.95 -4.36
N LEU A 115 -13.63 2.94 -4.73
CA LEU A 115 -13.11 3.73 -5.86
C LEU A 115 -12.85 2.91 -7.14
N LEU A 116 -12.56 1.60 -7.07
CA LEU A 116 -12.40 0.77 -8.27
C LEU A 116 -13.65 0.72 -9.15
N PRO A 117 -14.89 0.67 -8.61
CA PRO A 117 -16.09 0.68 -9.45
C PRO A 117 -16.23 1.94 -10.31
N ILE A 118 -15.64 3.07 -9.88
CA ILE A 118 -15.73 4.36 -10.59
C ILE A 118 -14.51 4.66 -11.45
N MET A 119 -13.53 3.75 -11.51
CA MET A 119 -12.38 3.90 -12.40
C MET A 119 -12.84 3.91 -13.86
N LYS A 120 -12.33 4.85 -14.65
CA LYS A 120 -12.63 4.98 -16.08
C LYS A 120 -11.78 4.01 -16.92
N PRO A 121 -12.17 3.75 -18.18
CA PRO A 121 -11.32 3.05 -19.13
C PRO A 121 -9.94 3.70 -19.25
N HIS A 122 -8.91 2.88 -19.48
CA HIS A 122 -7.50 3.24 -19.43
C HIS A 122 -7.06 3.78 -18.05
N GLY A 123 -7.80 3.48 -16.99
CA GLY A 123 -7.40 3.89 -15.64
C GLY A 123 -6.16 3.16 -15.13
N ARG A 124 -5.39 3.82 -14.25
CA ARG A 124 -4.22 3.22 -13.58
C ARG A 124 -4.42 3.24 -12.06
N VAL A 125 -4.16 2.11 -11.42
CA VAL A 125 -4.25 1.96 -9.97
C VAL A 125 -2.90 1.49 -9.44
N VAL A 126 -2.38 2.22 -8.46
CA VAL A 126 -1.06 1.98 -7.87
C VAL A 126 -1.23 1.81 -6.37
N ASN A 127 -0.94 0.61 -5.88
CA ASN A 127 -0.91 0.33 -4.44
C ASN A 127 0.56 0.39 -3.97
N VAL A 128 0.90 1.37 -3.13
CA VAL A 128 2.25 1.48 -2.58
C VAL A 128 2.42 0.44 -1.47
N SER A 129 3.06 -0.66 -1.85
CA SER A 129 3.44 -1.77 -0.98
C SER A 129 4.86 -1.56 -0.43
N SER A 130 5.63 -2.63 -0.24
CA SER A 130 7.05 -2.61 0.13
C SER A 130 7.68 -3.96 -0.20
N LEU A 131 8.98 -3.99 -0.50
CA LEU A 131 9.77 -5.24 -0.54
C LEU A 131 9.79 -5.95 0.82
N GLN A 132 9.47 -5.27 1.92
CA GLN A 132 9.23 -5.90 3.22
C GLN A 132 8.06 -6.90 3.19
N GLY A 133 7.10 -6.75 2.26
CA GLY A 133 6.04 -7.73 2.03
C GLY A 133 6.59 -9.04 1.47
N SER A 134 7.49 -8.97 0.48
CA SER A 134 8.17 -10.16 -0.05
C SER A 134 9.07 -10.80 1.01
N LYS A 135 9.78 -9.98 1.80
CA LYS A 135 10.60 -10.49 2.91
C LYS A 135 9.76 -11.18 3.99
N ALA A 136 8.59 -10.63 4.31
CA ALA A 136 7.64 -11.26 5.22
C ALA A 136 7.15 -12.60 4.65
N LEU A 137 6.84 -12.65 3.36
CA LEU A 137 6.43 -13.90 2.69
C LEU A 137 7.52 -14.97 2.79
N GLU A 138 8.77 -14.64 2.49
CA GLU A 138 9.90 -15.59 2.64
C GLU A 138 10.08 -16.14 4.06
N ASN A 139 9.66 -15.37 5.07
CA ASN A 139 9.76 -15.72 6.47
C ASN A 139 8.47 -16.38 7.02
N CYS A 140 7.41 -16.52 6.22
CA CYS A 140 6.25 -17.33 6.57
C CYS A 140 6.58 -18.83 6.48
N SER A 141 5.77 -19.67 7.12
CA SER A 141 5.76 -21.12 6.89
C SER A 141 5.47 -21.48 5.42
N GLU A 142 5.86 -22.68 4.99
CA GLU A 142 5.61 -23.17 3.63
C GLU A 142 4.11 -23.14 3.28
N ASP A 143 3.24 -23.57 4.19
CA ASP A 143 1.78 -23.52 4.00
C ASP A 143 1.27 -22.09 3.75
N LEU A 144 1.72 -21.11 4.54
CA LEU A 144 1.33 -19.72 4.34
C LEU A 144 1.90 -19.16 3.04
N GLN A 145 3.15 -19.52 2.70
CA GLN A 145 3.78 -19.15 1.45
C GLN A 145 2.99 -19.66 0.23
N GLU A 146 2.59 -20.92 0.24
CA GLU A 146 1.75 -21.51 -0.80
C GLU A 146 0.40 -20.79 -0.91
N ARG A 147 -0.25 -20.52 0.22
CA ARG A 147 -1.53 -19.78 0.25
C ARG A 147 -1.41 -18.38 -0.35
N PHE A 148 -0.36 -17.62 -0.01
CA PHE A 148 -0.16 -16.26 -0.52
C PHE A 148 0.33 -16.18 -1.97
N ARG A 149 0.86 -17.28 -2.51
CA ARG A 149 1.21 -17.40 -3.94
C ARG A 149 0.09 -18.01 -4.79
N CYS A 150 -0.93 -18.57 -4.15
CA CYS A 150 -2.04 -19.22 -4.85
C CYS A 150 -2.84 -18.22 -5.70
N ASN A 151 -2.92 -18.48 -7.00
CA ASN A 151 -3.63 -17.63 -7.96
C ASN A 151 -5.17 -17.73 -7.87
N THR A 152 -5.69 -18.65 -7.05
CA THR A 152 -7.13 -18.77 -6.79
C THR A 152 -7.52 -18.29 -5.40
N LEU A 153 -6.59 -17.71 -4.63
CA LEU A 153 -6.89 -17.12 -3.34
C LEU A 153 -7.89 -15.98 -3.53
N THR A 154 -9.03 -16.05 -2.86
CA THR A 154 -10.04 -15.00 -2.96
C THR A 154 -9.72 -13.83 -2.04
N GLU A 155 -10.35 -12.68 -2.29
CA GLU A 155 -10.24 -11.52 -1.40
C GLU A 155 -10.74 -11.84 0.01
N GLY A 156 -11.78 -12.70 0.14
CA GLY A 156 -12.28 -13.17 1.42
C GLY A 156 -11.25 -14.00 2.18
N ASP A 157 -10.62 -14.96 1.50
CA ASP A 157 -9.56 -15.78 2.09
C ASP A 157 -8.37 -14.94 2.57
N LEU A 158 -7.99 -13.91 1.78
CA LEU A 158 -6.94 -12.98 2.15
C LEU A 158 -7.34 -12.15 3.39
N VAL A 159 -8.58 -11.67 3.44
CA VAL A 159 -9.12 -10.95 4.61
C VAL A 159 -9.05 -11.82 5.86
N ASP A 160 -9.43 -13.09 5.75
CA ASP A 160 -9.40 -14.03 6.88
C ASP A 160 -7.97 -14.35 7.33
N LEU A 161 -7.02 -14.48 6.39
CA LEU A 161 -5.59 -14.58 6.69
C LEU A 161 -5.06 -13.37 7.45
N MET A 162 -5.41 -12.15 7.00
CA MET A 162 -4.96 -10.92 7.66
C MET A 162 -5.57 -10.76 9.05
N LYS A 163 -6.84 -11.14 9.24
CA LYS A 163 -7.47 -11.18 10.57
C LYS A 163 -6.81 -12.23 11.48
N LYS A 164 -6.54 -13.43 10.95
CA LYS A 164 -5.86 -14.49 11.69
C LYS A 164 -4.49 -14.06 12.18
N PHE A 165 -3.69 -13.36 11.37
CA PHE A 165 -2.42 -12.81 11.84
C PHE A 165 -2.60 -11.91 13.07
N VAL A 166 -3.53 -10.93 13.02
CA VAL A 166 -3.80 -10.05 14.18
C VAL A 166 -4.21 -10.86 15.41
N GLU A 167 -5.11 -11.82 15.25
CA GLU A 167 -5.59 -12.67 16.36
C GLU A 167 -4.46 -13.55 16.93
N ASP A 168 -3.62 -14.13 16.08
CA ASP A 168 -2.50 -14.96 16.51
C ASP A 168 -1.43 -14.13 17.25
N THR A 169 -1.28 -12.84 16.93
CA THR A 169 -0.40 -11.94 17.69
C THR A 169 -0.97 -11.62 19.08
N LYS A 170 -2.29 -11.38 19.19
CA LYS A 170 -2.98 -11.17 20.48
C LYS A 170 -2.88 -12.36 21.41
N ASN A 171 -2.92 -13.56 20.84
CA ASN A 171 -2.78 -14.81 21.57
C ASN A 171 -1.33 -15.27 21.76
N GLU A 172 -0.34 -14.48 21.31
CA GLU A 172 1.10 -14.78 21.40
C GLU A 172 1.50 -16.12 20.74
N VAL A 173 0.80 -16.54 19.68
CA VAL A 173 1.06 -17.80 18.97
C VAL A 173 1.50 -17.62 17.53
N HIS A 174 1.60 -16.38 17.03
CA HIS A 174 1.88 -16.09 15.62
C HIS A 174 3.11 -16.81 15.03
N GLU A 175 4.24 -16.89 15.75
CA GLU A 175 5.42 -17.62 15.27
C GLU A 175 5.15 -19.12 15.11
N ARG A 176 4.43 -19.72 16.07
CA ARG A 176 4.03 -21.14 16.02
C ARG A 176 3.07 -21.42 14.87
N GLU A 177 2.19 -20.46 14.57
CA GLU A 177 1.25 -20.51 13.44
C GLU A 177 1.93 -20.18 12.09
N GLY A 178 3.25 -19.93 12.10
CA GLY A 178 4.06 -19.76 10.89
C GLY A 178 4.17 -18.33 10.39
N TRP A 179 3.72 -17.33 11.15
CA TRP A 179 3.83 -15.93 10.77
C TRP A 179 5.21 -15.35 11.08
N PRO A 180 5.67 -14.36 10.29
CA PRO A 180 6.88 -13.62 10.60
C PRO A 180 6.61 -12.58 11.68
N ASP A 181 7.64 -12.26 12.45
CA ASP A 181 7.61 -11.21 13.45
C ASP A 181 7.87 -9.83 12.81
N SER A 182 6.96 -9.41 11.94
CA SER A 182 6.91 -8.08 11.32
C SER A 182 5.49 -7.70 10.89
N ALA A 183 4.79 -6.97 11.76
CA ALA A 183 3.45 -6.44 11.47
C ALA A 183 3.41 -5.60 10.19
N TYR A 184 4.37 -4.70 10.00
CA TYR A 184 4.49 -3.91 8.77
C TYR A 184 4.70 -4.80 7.54
N GLY A 185 5.61 -5.77 7.62
CA GLY A 185 5.87 -6.72 6.55
C GLY A 185 4.61 -7.49 6.15
N VAL A 186 3.87 -8.06 7.11
CA VAL A 186 2.62 -8.77 6.86
C VAL A 186 1.56 -7.85 6.26
N SER A 187 1.45 -6.61 6.73
CA SER A 187 0.51 -5.64 6.16
C SER A 187 0.79 -5.35 4.67
N LYS A 188 2.07 -5.23 4.29
CA LYS A 188 2.48 -4.99 2.91
C LYS A 188 2.44 -6.24 2.04
N LEU A 189 2.65 -7.42 2.63
CA LEU A 189 2.34 -8.70 2.00
C LEU A 189 0.85 -8.71 1.61
N GLY A 190 -0.05 -8.38 2.54
CA GLY A 190 -1.49 -8.27 2.28
C GLY A 190 -1.81 -7.29 1.14
N VAL A 191 -1.19 -6.10 1.11
CA VAL A 191 -1.37 -5.13 0.02
C VAL A 191 -0.91 -5.69 -1.34
N THR A 192 0.23 -6.41 -1.38
CA THR A 192 0.71 -7.02 -2.62
C THR A 192 -0.25 -8.10 -3.14
N VAL A 193 -0.71 -9.00 -2.27
CA VAL A 193 -1.65 -10.07 -2.66
C VAL A 193 -3.01 -9.49 -3.05
N LEU A 194 -3.50 -8.46 -2.34
CA LEU A 194 -4.72 -7.74 -2.71
C LEU A 194 -4.61 -7.16 -4.12
N SER A 195 -3.48 -6.56 -4.47
CA SER A 195 -3.26 -6.05 -5.83
C SER A 195 -3.32 -7.15 -6.89
N ARG A 196 -2.76 -8.33 -6.63
CA ARG A 196 -2.84 -9.48 -7.55
C ARG A 196 -4.29 -9.91 -7.77
N ILE A 197 -5.06 -10.05 -6.69
CA ILE A 197 -6.47 -10.44 -6.73
C ILE A 197 -7.30 -9.41 -7.52
N LEU A 198 -7.16 -8.12 -7.20
CA LEU A 198 -7.94 -7.06 -7.84
C LEU A 198 -7.58 -6.91 -9.32
N ALA A 199 -6.30 -7.07 -9.68
CA ALA A 199 -5.87 -7.06 -11.09
C ALA A 199 -6.48 -8.24 -11.88
N GLN A 200 -6.54 -9.43 -11.29
CA GLN A 200 -7.20 -10.58 -11.90
C GLN A 200 -8.71 -10.31 -12.08
N GLN A 201 -9.39 -9.80 -11.05
CA GLN A 201 -10.82 -9.47 -11.13
C GLN A 201 -11.10 -8.40 -12.20
N LEU A 202 -10.23 -7.41 -12.38
CA LEU A 202 -10.33 -6.44 -13.47
C LEU A 202 -10.17 -7.12 -14.83
N GLY A 203 -9.24 -8.06 -14.96
CA GLY A 203 -9.05 -8.87 -16.18
C GLY A 203 -10.24 -9.76 -16.53
N GLU A 204 -11.00 -10.22 -15.54
CA GLU A 204 -12.20 -11.05 -15.73
C GLU A 204 -13.45 -10.20 -16.00
N LYS A 205 -13.67 -9.13 -15.22
CA LYS A 205 -14.92 -8.37 -15.21
C LYS A 205 -14.90 -7.09 -16.04
N ARG A 206 -13.73 -6.51 -16.26
CA ARG A 206 -13.54 -5.19 -16.90
C ARG A 206 -12.42 -5.20 -17.95
N LYS A 207 -12.22 -6.33 -18.63
CA LYS A 207 -11.14 -6.52 -19.63
C LYS A 207 -11.11 -5.43 -20.71
N ALA A 208 -12.29 -5.04 -21.21
CA ALA A 208 -12.42 -4.04 -22.26
C ALA A 208 -11.97 -2.64 -21.82
N ASP A 209 -12.02 -2.35 -20.51
CA ASP A 209 -11.69 -1.04 -19.96
C ASP A 209 -10.18 -0.82 -19.86
N ARG A 210 -9.33 -1.84 -20.05
CA ARG A 210 -7.86 -1.69 -20.04
C ARG A 210 -7.31 -0.94 -18.81
N ILE A 211 -7.89 -1.24 -17.64
CA ILE A 211 -7.41 -0.72 -16.36
C ILE A 211 -6.20 -1.57 -15.92
N LEU A 212 -5.09 -0.91 -15.57
CA LEU A 212 -3.91 -1.56 -15.02
C LEU A 212 -3.80 -1.27 -13.52
N LEU A 213 -3.58 -2.31 -12.72
CA LEU A 213 -3.43 -2.25 -11.28
C LEU A 213 -2.16 -3.00 -10.85
N ASN A 214 -1.26 -2.31 -10.16
CA ASN A 214 -0.01 -2.91 -9.67
C ASN A 214 0.30 -2.50 -8.23
N ALA A 215 0.99 -3.38 -7.51
CA ALA A 215 1.70 -3.02 -6.30
C ALA A 215 3.08 -2.48 -6.64
N CYS A 216 3.64 -1.62 -5.79
CA CYS A 216 5.03 -1.19 -5.95
C CYS A 216 5.78 -0.99 -4.63
N CYS A 217 7.10 -0.98 -4.71
CA CYS A 217 7.98 -0.53 -3.64
C CYS A 217 8.67 0.78 -4.07
N PRO A 218 8.62 1.85 -3.26
CA PRO A 218 9.30 3.10 -3.55
C PRO A 218 10.82 3.06 -3.22
N GLY A 219 11.31 1.94 -2.67
CA GLY A 219 12.63 1.84 -2.07
C GLY A 219 12.66 2.41 -0.65
N TRP A 220 13.86 2.67 -0.12
CA TRP A 220 14.04 3.20 1.23
C TRP A 220 14.19 4.72 1.20
N VAL A 221 13.10 5.43 1.46
CA VAL A 221 12.95 6.88 1.21
C VAL A 221 13.03 7.69 2.50
N LYS A 222 13.80 8.79 2.51
CA LYS A 222 13.90 9.74 3.61
C LYS A 222 12.55 10.45 3.83
N THR A 223 11.82 9.97 4.82
CA THR A 223 10.48 10.45 5.23
C THR A 223 10.37 10.32 6.74
N ASP A 224 9.36 10.91 7.36
CA ASP A 224 9.09 10.71 8.79
C ASP A 224 9.01 9.22 9.19
N MET A 225 8.51 8.35 8.30
CA MET A 225 8.39 6.91 8.54
C MET A 225 9.74 6.18 8.60
N ALA A 226 10.67 6.56 7.72
CA ALA A 226 12.03 6.00 7.67
C ALA A 226 13.04 6.83 8.47
N ARG A 227 12.63 8.00 8.98
CA ARG A 227 13.48 9.02 9.59
C ARG A 227 14.62 9.40 8.63
N ASP A 228 15.76 9.82 9.17
CA ASP A 228 16.95 10.20 8.39
C ASP A 228 17.74 9.03 7.78
N GLN A 229 17.18 7.81 7.83
CA GLN A 229 17.91 6.60 7.45
C GLN A 229 17.64 6.15 6.01
N GLY A 230 16.62 6.71 5.36
CA GLY A 230 16.35 6.42 3.95
C GLY A 230 17.57 6.70 3.08
N SER A 231 17.82 5.83 2.09
CA SER A 231 18.89 6.03 1.10
C SER A 231 18.45 6.93 -0.07
N ARG A 232 17.14 7.15 -0.24
CA ARG A 232 16.54 7.92 -1.35
C ARG A 232 15.88 9.21 -0.88
N THR A 233 15.86 10.19 -1.77
CA THR A 233 15.03 11.39 -1.69
C THR A 233 13.55 11.07 -1.96
N VAL A 234 12.65 11.98 -1.60
CA VAL A 234 11.21 11.80 -1.83
C VAL A 234 10.87 11.79 -3.33
N GLU A 235 11.64 12.51 -4.14
CA GLU A 235 11.54 12.55 -5.60
C GLU A 235 11.91 11.20 -6.21
N GLU A 236 13.05 10.63 -5.82
CA GLU A 236 13.47 9.28 -6.25
C GLU A 236 12.46 8.20 -5.80
N GLY A 237 11.90 8.35 -4.60
CA GLY A 237 10.87 7.45 -4.07
C GLY A 237 9.57 7.49 -4.88
N ALA A 238 9.22 8.64 -5.46
CA ALA A 238 8.02 8.83 -6.25
C ALA A 238 8.12 8.24 -7.67
N GLU A 239 9.31 7.92 -8.16
CA GLU A 239 9.52 7.53 -9.56
C GLU A 239 8.74 6.28 -9.98
N THR A 240 8.79 5.19 -9.20
CA THR A 240 8.09 3.94 -9.56
C THR A 240 6.56 4.09 -9.46
N PRO A 241 6.00 4.69 -8.38
CA PRO A 241 4.57 4.99 -8.34
C PRO A 241 4.09 5.86 -9.51
N VAL A 242 4.83 6.92 -9.86
CA VAL A 242 4.49 7.81 -10.98
C VAL A 242 4.62 7.08 -12.33
N TYR A 243 5.65 6.26 -12.52
CA TYR A 243 5.80 5.42 -13.71
C TYR A 243 4.58 4.51 -13.93
N LEU A 244 4.10 3.84 -12.89
CA LEU A 244 2.93 2.96 -12.98
C LEU A 244 1.62 3.74 -13.22
N ALA A 245 1.48 4.91 -12.57
CA ALA A 245 0.33 5.78 -12.73
C ALA A 245 0.19 6.33 -14.16
N LEU A 246 1.32 6.45 -14.89
CA LEU A 246 1.40 7.08 -16.21
C LEU A 246 1.73 6.09 -17.33
N LEU A 247 1.55 4.78 -17.12
CA LEU A 247 1.72 3.79 -18.19
C LEU A 247 0.90 4.19 -19.43
N PRO A 248 1.46 4.13 -20.65
CA PRO A 248 0.78 4.56 -21.87
C PRO A 248 -0.59 3.90 -22.07
N PRO A 249 -1.62 4.56 -22.63
CA PRO A 249 -2.99 4.03 -22.71
C PRO A 249 -3.14 2.66 -23.40
N ASP A 250 -2.20 2.31 -24.30
CA ASP A 250 -2.11 1.04 -25.03
C ASP A 250 -1.30 -0.04 -24.29
N ALA A 251 -0.65 0.29 -23.17
CA ALA A 251 0.06 -0.66 -22.35
C ALA A 251 -0.87 -1.76 -21.83
N THR A 252 -0.41 -3.01 -21.93
CA THR A 252 -1.08 -4.19 -21.37
C THR A 252 -0.37 -4.73 -20.13
N GLU A 253 0.82 -4.22 -19.84
CA GLU A 253 1.69 -4.64 -18.75
C GLU A 253 2.48 -3.46 -18.16
N PRO A 254 2.96 -3.56 -16.91
CA PRO A 254 2.66 -4.63 -15.95
C PRO A 254 1.20 -4.63 -15.47
N GLN A 255 0.68 -5.80 -15.10
CA GLN A 255 -0.65 -6.00 -14.53
C GLN A 255 -0.56 -7.01 -13.37
N GLY A 256 -1.07 -6.64 -12.20
CA GLY A 256 -1.05 -7.49 -11.00
C GLY A 256 0.35 -7.81 -10.48
N GLN A 257 1.35 -6.98 -10.78
CA GLN A 257 2.74 -7.22 -10.41
C GLN A 257 3.13 -6.44 -9.15
N LEU A 258 4.22 -6.89 -8.49
CA LEU A 258 4.99 -6.06 -7.57
C LEU A 258 6.15 -5.42 -8.35
N VAL A 259 6.25 -4.10 -8.35
CA VAL A 259 7.27 -3.37 -9.14
C VAL A 259 8.16 -2.54 -8.22
N CYS A 260 9.48 -2.60 -8.43
CA CYS A 260 10.46 -1.76 -7.74
C CYS A 260 11.47 -1.26 -8.77
N ASP A 261 11.82 0.02 -8.71
CA ASP A 261 12.73 0.65 -9.69
C ASP A 261 12.29 0.45 -11.14
N LYS A 262 10.97 0.51 -11.36
CA LYS A 262 10.32 0.26 -12.67
C LYS A 262 10.56 -1.16 -13.22
N VAL A 263 11.00 -2.10 -12.37
CA VAL A 263 11.25 -3.51 -12.71
C VAL A 263 10.30 -4.42 -11.93
N VAL A 264 9.69 -5.37 -12.63
CA VAL A 264 8.84 -6.41 -12.03
C VAL A 264 9.67 -7.31 -11.12
N GLN A 265 9.18 -7.50 -9.90
CA GLN A 265 9.80 -8.33 -8.87
C GLN A 265 9.12 -9.70 -8.82
N THR A 266 9.89 -10.74 -8.56
CA THR A 266 9.33 -12.08 -8.31
C THR A 266 8.55 -12.07 -6.99
N TRP A 267 7.40 -12.76 -6.99
CA TRP A 267 6.52 -12.94 -5.84
C TRP A 267 6.49 -14.42 -5.43
#